data_AF-A0A7V6W5J5-F1
#
_entry.id   AF-A0A7V6W5J5-F1
#
_cell.length_a   1.000
_cell.length_b   1.000
_cell.length_c   1.000
_cell.angle_alpha   90.00
_cell.angle_beta   90.00
_cell.angle_gamma   90.00
#
_symmetry.space_group_name_H-M   'P 1'
#
loop_
_entity.id
_entity.type
_entity.pdbx_description
1 polymer ?
#
loop_
_entity_poly.entity_id
_entity_poly.type
_entity_poly.pdbx_seq_one_letter_code
_entity_poly.pdbx_strand_id
1 'polypeptide(L)'
;MNYETIGKQIGALVDEKNRIYGDAFNKTGEFLKILYPNGIEVEDYASVLALVRVFDKMMRIANGNQGNENAWNDLAGYGILMSGVDARVEAEKKRIYEEMEQRLKSEPIIAEYRPEVSK
;
A
#
# COMPACT_ATOMS: atom_id res chain seq x y z
N MET A 1 -23.36 1.68 -32.68
CA MET A 1 -22.96 2.06 -31.31
C MET A 1 -22.99 3.57 -31.23
N ASN A 2 -23.77 4.17 -30.33
CA ASN A 2 -23.86 5.63 -30.18
C ASN A 2 -23.07 6.05 -28.94
N TYR A 3 -21.91 6.67 -29.15
CA TYR A 3 -21.02 7.08 -28.07
C TYR A 3 -21.56 8.26 -27.26
N GLU A 4 -22.40 9.12 -27.84
CA GLU A 4 -23.03 10.24 -27.12
C GLU A 4 -24.00 9.71 -26.05
N THR A 5 -24.81 8.71 -26.39
CA THR A 5 -25.71 8.05 -25.42
C THR A 5 -24.92 7.42 -24.27
N ILE A 6 -23.80 6.76 -24.57
CA ILE A 6 -22.92 6.17 -23.55
C ILE A 6 -22.34 7.27 -22.65
N GLY A 7 -21.86 8.37 -23.23
CA GLY A 7 -21.32 9.50 -22.48
C GLY A 7 -22.35 10.12 -21.52
N LYS A 8 -23.59 10.30 -21.96
CA LYS A 8 -24.70 10.79 -21.10
C LYS A 8 -24.98 9.87 -19.92
N GLN A 9 -24.98 8.55 -20.15
CA GLN A 9 -25.20 7.56 -19.09
C GLN A 9 -24.07 7.56 -18.05
N ILE A 10 -22.81 7.62 -18.52
CA ILE A 10 -21.65 7.69 -17.64
C ILE A 10 -21.65 9.00 -16.85
N GLY A 11 -21.93 10.14 -17.50
CA GLY A 11 -22.01 11.44 -16.84
C GLY A 11 -23.05 11.45 -15.71
N ALA A 12 -24.27 10.98 -15.98
CA ALA A 12 -25.31 10.88 -14.97
C ALA A 12 -24.92 10.01 -13.77
N LEU A 13 -24.20 8.91 -14.01
CA LEU A 13 -23.69 8.05 -12.93
C LEU A 13 -22.63 8.78 -12.08
N VAL A 14 -21.74 9.54 -12.72
CA VAL A 14 -20.70 10.31 -12.01
C VAL A 14 -21.32 11.43 -11.17
N ASP A 15 -22.30 12.15 -11.70
CA ASP A 15 -23.03 13.19 -10.97
C ASP A 15 -23.70 12.63 -9.71
N GLU A 16 -24.38 11.48 -9.84
CA GLU A 16 -25.03 10.83 -8.71
C GLU A 16 -24.03 10.38 -7.64
N LYS A 17 -22.89 9.82 -8.04
CA LYS A 17 -21.82 9.45 -7.10
C LYS A 17 -21.24 10.66 -6.38
N ASN A 18 -20.94 11.74 -7.09
CA ASN A 18 -20.43 12.97 -6.49
C ASN A 18 -21.44 13.59 -5.52
N ARG A 19 -22.74 13.50 -5.82
CA ARG A 19 -23.80 13.95 -4.92
C ARG A 19 -23.87 13.12 -3.63
N ILE A 20 -23.67 11.80 -3.73
CA ILE A 20 -23.73 10.87 -2.60
C ILE A 20 -22.47 10.96 -1.72
N TYR A 21 -21.28 10.90 -2.32
CA TYR A 21 -20.02 10.74 -1.60
C TYR A 21 -19.23 12.05 -1.46
N GLY A 22 -19.70 13.12 -2.09
CA GLY A 22 -18.94 14.36 -2.27
C GLY A 22 -17.80 14.18 -3.27
N ASP A 23 -16.92 15.19 -3.33
CA ASP A 23 -15.74 15.17 -4.19
C ASP A 23 -14.62 14.25 -3.64
N ALA A 24 -14.93 12.97 -3.47
CA ALA A 24 -14.01 11.98 -2.92
C ALA A 24 -12.76 11.81 -3.82
N PHE A 25 -12.93 11.95 -5.13
CA PHE A 25 -11.85 11.81 -6.10
C PHE A 25 -10.75 12.87 -5.89
N ASN A 26 -11.10 14.16 -5.89
CA ASN A 26 -10.08 15.19 -5.67
C ASN A 26 -9.56 15.19 -4.23
N LYS A 27 -10.44 14.96 -3.24
CA LYS A 27 -10.02 14.87 -1.82
C LYS A 27 -9.00 13.78 -1.56
N THR A 28 -9.08 12.65 -2.26
CA THR A 28 -8.08 11.57 -2.15
C THR A 28 -6.71 12.05 -2.63
N GLY A 29 -6.65 12.85 -3.70
CA GLY A 29 -5.40 13.44 -4.18
C GLY A 29 -4.76 14.37 -3.14
N GLU A 30 -5.55 15.25 -2.52
CA GLU A 30 -5.06 16.12 -1.44
C GLU A 30 -4.64 15.33 -0.20
N PHE A 31 -5.37 14.27 0.15
CA PHE A 31 -4.99 13.35 1.23
C PHE A 31 -3.63 12.70 0.96
N LEU A 32 -3.38 12.23 -0.26
CA LEU A 32 -2.07 11.66 -0.62
C LEU A 32 -0.93 12.68 -0.56
N LYS A 33 -1.16 13.95 -0.90
CA LYS A 33 -0.14 15.01 -0.76
C LYS A 33 0.29 15.24 0.69
N ILE A 34 -0.60 15.01 1.66
CA ILE A 34 -0.27 15.09 3.09
C ILE A 34 0.66 13.94 3.49
N LEU A 35 0.38 12.73 3.00
CA LEU A 35 1.11 11.52 3.38
C LEU A 35 2.43 11.34 2.61
N TYR A 36 2.44 11.71 1.33
CA TYR A 36 3.54 11.53 0.39
C TYR A 36 3.91 12.88 -0.25
N PRO A 37 4.37 13.87 0.54
CA PRO A 37 4.64 15.22 0.03
C PRO A 37 5.75 15.27 -1.01
N ASN A 38 6.63 14.26 -1.03
CA ASN A 38 7.78 14.16 -1.93
C ASN A 38 7.58 13.11 -3.05
N GLY A 39 6.36 12.60 -3.23
CA GLY A 39 6.07 11.49 -4.14
C GLY A 39 5.98 10.14 -3.43
N ILE A 40 5.58 9.13 -4.20
CA ILE A 40 5.37 7.75 -3.74
C ILE A 40 6.50 6.89 -4.31
N GLU A 41 7.23 6.21 -3.43
CA GLU A 41 8.25 5.23 -3.82
C GLU A 41 7.58 3.90 -4.20
N VAL A 42 8.25 3.09 -5.04
CA VAL A 42 7.68 1.85 -5.59
C VAL A 42 7.34 0.85 -4.48
N GLU A 43 8.13 0.83 -3.42
CA GLU A 43 7.98 -0.04 -2.26
C GLU A 43 6.70 0.28 -1.46
N ASP A 44 6.21 1.52 -1.57
CA ASP A 44 5.03 2.00 -0.85
C ASP A 44 3.72 1.72 -1.58
N TYR A 45 3.74 1.23 -2.83
CA TYR A 45 2.53 1.10 -3.65
C TYR A 45 1.42 0.26 -2.99
N ALA A 46 1.81 -0.79 -2.24
CA ALA A 46 0.86 -1.61 -1.50
C ALA A 46 0.19 -0.82 -0.35
N SER A 47 0.99 -0.07 0.41
CA SER A 47 0.53 0.78 1.50
C SER A 47 -0.35 1.93 0.99
N VAL A 48 0.06 2.58 -0.11
CA VAL A 48 -0.73 3.62 -0.78
C VAL A 48 -2.09 3.09 -1.21
N LEU A 49 -2.14 1.93 -1.87
CA LEU A 49 -3.41 1.32 -2.28
C LEU A 49 -4.33 1.10 -1.08
N ALA A 50 -3.81 0.55 0.03
CA ALA A 50 -4.58 0.34 1.24
C ALA A 50 -5.10 1.67 1.83
N LEU A 51 -4.25 2.70 1.93
CA LEU A 51 -4.60 4.01 2.47
C LEU A 51 -5.66 4.73 1.64
N VAL A 52 -5.55 4.69 0.31
CA VAL A 52 -6.55 5.25 -0.61
C VAL A 52 -7.90 4.57 -0.41
N ARG A 53 -7.92 3.23 -0.30
CA ARG A 53 -9.16 2.48 -0.05
C ARG A 53 -9.75 2.77 1.32
N VAL A 54 -8.91 2.91 2.35
CA VAL A 54 -9.35 3.32 3.70
C VAL A 54 -10.02 4.69 3.64
N PHE A 55 -9.39 5.66 2.98
CA PHE A 55 -9.93 7.02 2.85
C PHE A 55 -11.26 7.03 2.08
N ASP A 56 -11.36 6.29 0.96
CA ASP A 56 -12.62 6.11 0.22
C ASP A 56 -13.74 5.57 1.12
N LYS A 57 -13.45 4.56 1.95
CA LYS A 57 -14.42 4.02 2.90
C LYS A 57 -14.79 5.01 4.00
N MET A 58 -13.86 5.84 4.49
CA MET A 58 -14.16 6.90 5.45
C MET A 58 -15.12 7.94 4.86
N MET A 59 -14.91 8.36 3.60
CA MET A 59 -15.81 9.25 2.88
C MET A 59 -17.21 8.62 2.75
N ARG A 60 -17.29 7.34 2.42
CA ARG A 60 -18.56 6.59 2.37
C ARG A 60 -19.27 6.52 3.72
N ILE A 61 -18.54 6.24 4.80
CA ILE A 61 -19.08 6.20 6.17
C ILE A 61 -19.65 7.56 6.57
N ALA A 62 -18.90 8.64 6.30
CA ALA A 62 -19.32 10.01 6.62
C ALA A 62 -20.62 10.42 5.89
N ASN A 63 -20.93 9.77 4.77
CA ASN A 63 -22.16 10.00 4.00
C ASN A 63 -23.24 8.93 4.27
N GLY A 64 -23.20 8.23 5.41
CA GLY A 64 -24.25 7.29 5.84
C GLY A 64 -24.00 5.82 5.48
N ASN A 65 -22.74 5.43 5.24
CA ASN A 65 -22.34 4.04 4.97
C ASN A 65 -23.14 3.38 3.84
N GLN A 66 -23.41 4.13 2.77
CA GLN A 66 -24.36 3.75 1.71
C GLN A 66 -23.80 2.67 0.78
N GLY A 67 -24.58 1.67 0.38
CA GLY A 67 -24.19 0.58 -0.56
C GLY A 67 -24.43 -0.80 0.04
N ASN A 68 -24.13 -1.86 -0.72
CA ASN A 68 -24.54 -3.23 -0.36
C ASN A 68 -23.68 -3.86 0.75
N GLU A 69 -22.43 -3.42 0.90
CA GLU A 69 -21.46 -3.96 1.85
C GLU A 69 -21.25 -3.01 3.04
N ASN A 70 -20.95 -3.51 4.23
CA ASN A 70 -20.65 -2.64 5.37
C ASN A 70 -19.22 -2.09 5.27
N ALA A 71 -19.06 -0.75 5.12
CA ALA A 71 -17.74 -0.13 5.00
C ALA A 71 -16.83 -0.34 6.22
N TRP A 72 -17.39 -0.54 7.42
CA TRP A 72 -16.59 -0.87 8.59
C TRP A 72 -15.95 -2.25 8.49
N ASN A 73 -16.65 -3.21 7.90
CA ASN A 73 -16.09 -4.55 7.66
C ASN A 73 -14.97 -4.48 6.62
N ASP A 74 -15.12 -3.63 5.60
CA ASP A 74 -14.04 -3.37 4.63
C ASP A 74 -12.79 -2.83 5.33
N LEU A 75 -12.95 -1.81 6.19
CA LEU A 75 -11.83 -1.24 6.95
C LEU A 75 -11.13 -2.28 7.84
N ALA A 76 -11.90 -3.12 8.54
CA ALA A 76 -11.34 -4.21 9.34
C ALA A 76 -10.58 -5.21 8.47
N GLY A 77 -11.15 -5.59 7.32
CA GLY A 77 -10.52 -6.49 6.35
C GLY A 77 -9.21 -5.93 5.80
N TYR A 78 -9.16 -4.63 5.47
CA TYR A 78 -7.93 -3.99 5.01
C TYR A 78 -6.85 -3.97 6.09
N GLY A 79 -7.23 -3.71 7.34
CA GLY A 79 -6.30 -3.80 8.48
C GLY A 79 -5.70 -5.19 8.65
N ILE A 80 -6.53 -6.25 8.55
CA ILE A 80 -6.06 -7.65 8.62
C ILE A 80 -5.12 -7.97 7.46
N LEU A 81 -5.49 -7.59 6.24
CA LEU A 81 -4.68 -7.85 5.05
C LEU A 81 -3.30 -7.19 5.15
N MET A 82 -3.24 -5.92 5.56
CA MET A 82 -1.96 -5.20 5.71
C MET A 82 -1.12 -5.76 6.86
N SER A 83 -1.74 -6.12 7.98
CA SER A 83 -1.02 -6.81 9.08
C SER A 83 -0.40 -8.13 8.61
N GLY A 84 -1.10 -8.86 7.73
CA GLY A 84 -0.57 -10.07 7.11
C GLY A 84 0.55 -9.83 6.09
N VAL A 85 0.55 -8.69 5.39
CA VAL A 85 1.66 -8.26 4.53
C VAL A 85 2.90 -8.00 5.39
N ASP A 86 2.77 -7.20 6.44
CA ASP A 86 3.88 -6.86 7.34
C ASP A 86 4.49 -8.11 7.97
N ALA A 87 3.65 -9.02 8.48
CA ALA A 87 4.11 -10.27 9.06
C ALA A 87 4.93 -11.12 8.07
N ARG A 88 4.55 -11.16 6.78
CA ARG A 88 5.31 -11.87 5.74
C ARG A 88 6.65 -11.20 5.46
N VAL A 89 6.68 -9.87 5.39
CA VAL A 89 7.93 -9.12 5.18
C VAL A 89 8.90 -9.36 6.33
N GLU A 90 8.42 -9.34 7.58
CA GLU A 90 9.27 -9.60 8.74
C GLU A 90 9.76 -11.06 8.80
N ALA A 91 8.90 -12.02 8.45
CA ALA A 91 9.30 -13.42 8.34
C ALA A 91 10.39 -13.63 7.28
N GLU A 92 10.27 -12.96 6.13
CA GLU A 92 11.24 -13.02 5.03
C GLU A 92 12.58 -12.42 5.45
N LYS A 93 12.58 -11.22 6.04
CA LYS A 93 13.78 -10.58 6.57
C LYS A 93 14.50 -11.51 7.53
N LYS A 94 13.77 -12.10 8.47
CA LYS A 94 14.32 -13.04 9.46
C LYS A 94 14.97 -14.25 8.76
N ARG A 95 14.30 -14.84 7.77
CA ARG A 95 14.85 -15.96 6.99
C ARG A 95 16.18 -15.59 6.33
N ILE A 96 16.25 -14.42 5.69
CA ILE A 96 17.46 -13.92 5.04
C ILE A 96 18.61 -13.75 6.05
N TYR A 97 18.34 -13.14 7.21
CA TYR A 97 19.36 -12.98 8.25
C TYR A 97 19.89 -14.33 8.76
N GLU A 98 19.00 -15.30 9.00
CA GLU A 98 19.38 -16.65 9.45
C GLU A 98 20.24 -17.36 8.38
N GLU A 99 19.87 -17.27 7.10
CA GLU A 99 20.65 -17.82 5.98
C GLU A 99 22.05 -17.15 5.88
N MET A 100 22.13 -15.83 6.03
CA MET A 100 23.40 -15.08 6.02
C MET A 100 24.31 -15.49 7.18
N GLU A 101 23.77 -15.63 8.39
CA GLU A 101 24.54 -16.09 9.55
C GLU A 101 25.11 -17.49 9.35
N GLN A 102 24.29 -18.41 8.82
CA GLN A 102 24.74 -19.78 8.54
C GLN A 102 25.87 -19.79 7.52
N ARG A 103 25.78 -18.97 6.46
CA ARG A 103 26.84 -18.83 5.46
C ARG A 103 28.14 -18.31 6.08
N LEU A 104 28.08 -17.22 6.84
CA LEU A 104 29.26 -16.64 7.52
C LEU A 104 29.94 -17.64 8.47
N LYS A 105 29.16 -18.46 9.18
CA LYS A 105 29.69 -19.52 10.06
C LYS A 105 30.31 -20.69 9.29
N SER A 106 29.92 -20.90 8.03
CA SER A 106 30.41 -21.99 7.18
C SER A 106 31.60 -21.61 6.29
N GLU A 107 31.85 -20.30 6.09
CA GLU A 107 32.96 -19.82 5.28
C GLU A 107 34.29 -20.04 6.03
N PRO A 108 35.30 -20.68 5.40
CA PRO A 108 36.60 -20.83 6.01
C PRO A 108 37.24 -19.45 6.23
N ILE A 109 37.72 -19.19 7.44
CA ILE A 109 38.55 -18.01 7.74
C ILE A 109 39.80 -18.12 6.86
N ILE A 110 39.94 -17.25 5.86
CA ILE A 110 41.18 -17.13 5.10
C ILE A 110 42.21 -16.53 6.07
N ALA A 111 43.02 -17.39 6.69
CA ALA A 111 44.02 -17.01 7.65
C ALA A 111 45.21 -16.30 6.97
N GLU A 112 45.42 -15.05 7.39
CA GLU A 112 46.64 -14.23 7.42
C GLU A 112 47.37 -13.89 6.10
N TYR A 113 47.22 -12.62 5.70
CA TYR A 113 48.30 -11.89 5.04
C TYR A 113 49.42 -11.66 6.07
N ARG A 114 50.55 -12.36 5.90
CA ARG A 114 51.78 -12.12 6.66
C ARG A 114 52.64 -11.13 5.86
N PRO A 115 52.75 -9.84 6.22
CA PRO A 115 53.70 -8.96 5.56
C PRO A 115 55.11 -9.44 5.90
N GLU A 116 55.90 -9.79 4.89
CA GLU A 116 57.31 -10.11 5.06
C GLU A 116 58.04 -8.88 5.60
N VAL A 117 58.51 -8.96 6.84
CA VAL A 117 59.41 -7.95 7.39
C VAL A 117 60.80 -8.22 6.82
N SER A 118 61.18 -7.47 5.78
CA SER A 118 62.55 -7.46 5.26
C SER A 118 63.50 -6.99 6.36
N LYS A 119 64.56 -7.77 6.60
CA LYS A 119 65.77 -7.31 7.30
C LYS A 119 66.60 -6.39 6.42
#